data_AF-A0A2U2RVJ7-F1
#
_entry.id   AF-A0A2U2RVJ7-F1
#
_cell.length_a   1.000
_cell.length_b   1.000
_cell.length_c   1.000
_cell.angle_alpha   90.00
_cell.angle_beta   90.00
_cell.angle_gamma   90.00
#
_symmetry.space_group_name_H-M   'P 1'
#
loop_
_entity.id
_entity.type
_entity.pdbx_description
1 polymer ?
#
loop_
_entity_poly.entity_id
_entity_poly.type
_entity_poly.pdbx_seq_one_letter_code
_entity_poly.pdbx_strand_id
1 'polypeptide(L)'
;MSKQHLLAHIIDQLKEIESQDLKYLLLEKYKNEKMLERIMSIAYNPWIDLKMQDFDTPKNGKKFGMGISKFLHIIDDIIDNKLDEKERRFSCNMALNHINELEAPLFKSILKQDLDLGLKAHTINRVWPGLIMSYPMRLATLGDTA
;
A
#
# COMPACT_ATOMS: atom_id res chain seq x y z
N MET A 1 -12.02 -17.50 12.93
CA MET A 1 -11.91 -16.58 11.78
C MET A 1 -10.44 -16.44 11.43
N SER A 2 -9.97 -17.15 10.41
CA SER A 2 -8.56 -17.20 10.05
C SER A 2 -8.05 -15.82 9.64
N LYS A 3 -6.91 -15.37 10.20
CA LYS A 3 -6.27 -14.07 9.93
C LYS A 3 -5.90 -13.82 8.44
N GLN A 4 -6.20 -14.75 7.56
CA GLN A 4 -5.73 -14.83 6.17
C GLN A 4 -6.34 -13.79 5.21
N HIS A 5 -7.26 -12.94 5.66
CA HIS A 5 -7.91 -11.92 4.81
C HIS A 5 -8.12 -10.57 5.49
N LEU A 6 -7.55 -10.36 6.68
CA LEU A 6 -7.81 -9.16 7.47
C LEU A 6 -7.37 -7.89 6.73
N LEU A 7 -6.21 -7.93 6.05
CA LEU A 7 -5.66 -6.77 5.35
C LEU A 7 -6.52 -6.37 4.15
N ALA A 8 -6.90 -7.32 3.29
CA ALA A 8 -7.78 -7.06 2.17
C ALA A 8 -9.10 -6.43 2.65
N HIS A 9 -9.70 -6.98 3.70
CA HIS A 9 -10.93 -6.43 4.26
C HIS A 9 -10.78 -5.00 4.79
N ILE A 10 -9.69 -4.69 5.52
CA ILE A 10 -9.42 -3.32 6.00
C ILE A 10 -9.29 -2.36 4.83
N ILE A 11 -8.59 -2.76 3.77
CA ILE A 11 -8.38 -1.93 2.58
C ILE A 11 -9.70 -1.68 1.85
N ASP A 12 -10.55 -2.69 1.72
CA ASP A 12 -11.87 -2.54 1.09
C ASP A 12 -12.76 -1.60 1.92
N GLN A 13 -12.77 -1.74 3.25
CA GLN A 13 -13.48 -0.81 4.14
C GLN A 13 -12.95 0.64 4.01
N LEU A 14 -11.64 0.83 3.86
CA LEU A 14 -11.05 2.17 3.68
C LEU A 14 -11.47 2.81 2.35
N LYS A 15 -11.74 2.01 1.30
CA LYS A 15 -12.25 2.50 0.01
C LYS A 15 -13.72 2.91 0.10
N GLU A 16 -14.53 2.18 0.86
CA GLU A 16 -15.96 2.48 1.02
C GLU A 16 -16.22 3.73 1.86
N ILE A 17 -15.35 4.02 2.82
CA ILE A 17 -15.50 5.20 3.68
C ILE A 17 -15.11 6.46 2.90
N GLU A 18 -15.94 7.49 2.92
CA GLU A 18 -15.60 8.80 2.33
C GLU A 18 -14.96 9.75 3.35
N SER A 19 -15.47 9.75 4.60
CA SER A 19 -15.04 10.67 5.66
C SER A 19 -13.65 10.35 6.21
N GLN A 20 -12.79 11.37 6.31
CA GLN A 20 -11.45 11.24 6.89
C GLN A 20 -11.47 10.81 8.36
N ASP A 21 -12.46 11.26 9.14
CA ASP A 21 -12.54 10.92 10.57
C ASP A 21 -12.87 9.45 10.79
N LEU A 22 -13.74 8.89 9.95
CA LEU A 22 -14.06 7.47 9.99
C LEU A 22 -12.87 6.61 9.55
N LYS A 23 -12.11 7.07 8.53
CA LYS A 23 -10.86 6.42 8.13
C LYS A 23 -9.84 6.43 9.26
N TYR A 24 -9.69 7.56 9.95
CA TYR A 24 -8.83 7.66 11.13
C TYR A 24 -9.22 6.65 12.21
N LEU A 25 -10.51 6.55 12.57
CA LEU A 25 -10.96 5.60 13.59
C LEU A 25 -10.69 4.14 13.19
N LEU A 26 -10.85 3.80 11.91
CA LEU A 26 -10.54 2.48 11.39
C LEU A 26 -9.04 2.18 11.47
N LEU A 27 -8.19 3.12 11.04
CA LEU A 27 -6.74 2.98 11.13
C LEU A 27 -6.26 2.91 12.59
N GLU A 28 -6.80 3.75 13.47
CA GLU A 28 -6.48 3.78 14.92
C GLU A 28 -6.82 2.44 15.58
N LYS A 29 -7.94 1.82 15.21
CA LYS A 29 -8.34 0.48 15.69
C LYS A 29 -7.31 -0.59 15.34
N TYR A 30 -6.65 -0.47 14.19
CA TYR A 30 -5.65 -1.42 13.69
C TYR A 30 -4.21 -0.88 13.75
N LYS A 31 -3.93 0.14 14.56
CA LYS A 31 -2.59 0.78 14.62
C LYS A 31 -1.44 -0.16 14.98
N ASN A 32 -1.73 -1.24 15.69
CA ASN A 32 -0.74 -2.24 16.10
C ASN A 32 -0.41 -3.25 14.97
N GLU A 33 -1.16 -3.24 13.87
CA GLU A 33 -0.91 -4.09 12.71
C GLU A 33 0.22 -3.51 11.86
N LYS A 34 1.46 -3.93 12.13
CA LYS A 34 2.68 -3.49 11.41
C LYS A 34 2.59 -3.67 9.90
N MET A 35 1.84 -4.68 9.46
CA MET A 35 1.60 -4.94 8.03
C MET A 35 0.81 -3.81 7.38
N LEU A 36 -0.22 -3.30 8.06
CA LEU A 36 -1.02 -2.18 7.57
C LEU A 36 -0.16 -0.91 7.53
N GLU A 37 0.59 -0.65 8.59
CA GLU A 37 1.56 0.46 8.66
C GLU A 37 2.54 0.42 7.48
N ARG A 38 3.11 -0.76 7.17
CA ARG A 38 4.03 -0.93 6.04
C ARG A 38 3.37 -0.66 4.69
N ILE A 39 2.14 -1.15 4.48
CA ILE A 39 1.38 -0.88 3.25
C ILE A 39 1.13 0.62 3.10
N MET A 40 0.72 1.29 4.18
CA MET A 40 0.49 2.75 4.17
C MET A 40 1.77 3.51 3.86
N SER A 41 2.90 3.10 4.44
CA SER A 41 4.21 3.67 4.11
C SER A 41 4.53 3.49 2.63
N ILE A 42 4.32 2.32 2.02
CA ILE A 42 4.67 2.11 0.61
C ILE A 42 3.76 2.90 -0.33
N ALA A 43 2.46 2.97 -0.01
CA ALA A 43 1.46 3.63 -0.84
C ALA A 43 1.54 5.16 -0.79
N TYR A 44 1.83 5.75 0.38
CA TYR A 44 1.75 7.20 0.58
C TYR A 44 3.10 7.90 0.73
N ASN A 45 4.22 7.17 0.73
CA ASN A 45 5.55 7.78 0.80
C ASN A 45 6.03 8.20 -0.60
N PRO A 46 6.23 9.51 -0.85
CA PRO A 46 6.62 10.01 -2.17
C PRO A 46 8.04 9.64 -2.60
N TRP A 47 8.90 9.17 -1.68
CA TRP A 47 10.26 8.73 -1.99
C TRP A 47 10.34 7.25 -2.35
N ILE A 48 9.27 6.48 -2.17
CA ILE A 48 9.21 5.09 -2.61
C ILE A 48 8.71 5.07 -4.05
N ASP A 49 9.57 4.63 -4.96
CA ASP A 49 9.20 4.34 -6.35
C ASP A 49 9.59 2.90 -6.68
N LEU A 50 8.58 2.05 -6.88
CA LEU A 50 8.80 0.64 -7.21
C LEU A 50 9.18 0.44 -8.69
N LYS A 51 8.97 1.44 -9.55
CA LYS A 51 9.11 1.38 -11.02
C LYS A 51 8.33 0.22 -11.66
N MET A 52 7.15 -0.07 -11.12
CA MET A 52 6.30 -1.22 -11.48
C MET A 52 4.85 -0.80 -11.80
N GLN A 53 4.64 0.47 -12.17
CA GLN A 53 3.33 1.02 -12.50
C GLN A 53 2.72 0.35 -13.74
N ASP A 54 3.55 0.01 -14.73
CA ASP A 54 3.16 -0.72 -15.95
C ASP A 54 3.16 -2.26 -15.77
N PHE A 55 3.19 -2.74 -14.53
CA PHE A 55 3.22 -4.18 -14.27
C PHE A 55 1.86 -4.81 -14.60
N ASP A 56 1.76 -5.38 -15.79
CA ASP A 56 0.62 -6.19 -16.21
C ASP A 56 0.95 -7.68 -16.22
N THR A 57 0.07 -8.49 -15.63
CA THR A 57 0.22 -9.94 -15.57
C THR A 57 -1.15 -10.61 -15.45
N PRO A 58 -1.41 -11.67 -16.25
CA PRO A 58 -2.67 -12.41 -16.19
C PRO A 58 -2.80 -13.26 -14.91
N LYS A 59 -1.75 -13.35 -14.09
CA LYS A 59 -1.72 -14.16 -12.88
C LYS A 59 -2.54 -13.52 -11.77
N ASN A 60 -3.54 -14.23 -11.25
CA ASN A 60 -4.46 -13.72 -10.23
C ASN A 60 -4.42 -14.52 -8.92
N GLY A 61 -3.28 -15.07 -8.54
CA GLY A 61 -3.17 -15.91 -7.35
C GLY A 61 -3.69 -17.34 -7.56
N LYS A 62 -3.75 -18.10 -6.47
CA LYS A 62 -4.21 -19.50 -6.42
C LYS A 62 -5.21 -19.68 -5.27
N LYS A 63 -6.24 -20.53 -5.47
CA LYS A 63 -7.29 -20.87 -4.48
C LYS A 63 -6.78 -21.27 -3.08
N PHE A 64 -5.61 -21.90 -3.01
CA PHE A 64 -4.93 -22.27 -1.76
C PHE A 64 -3.53 -21.64 -1.68
N GLY A 65 -3.47 -20.35 -1.97
CA GLY A 65 -2.23 -19.59 -1.91
C GLY A 65 -1.82 -19.24 -0.47
N MET A 66 -0.58 -18.78 -0.34
CA MET A 66 -0.03 -18.19 0.86
C MET A 66 -0.51 -16.73 0.99
N GLY A 67 -0.51 -16.24 2.24
CA GLY A 67 -0.86 -14.84 2.50
C GLY A 67 0.20 -13.87 1.99
N ILE A 68 -0.23 -12.65 1.66
CA ILE A 68 0.60 -11.55 1.15
C ILE A 68 1.79 -11.22 2.06
N SER A 69 1.66 -11.46 3.36
CA SER A 69 2.73 -11.23 4.36
C SER A 69 4.01 -11.99 4.06
N LYS A 70 3.92 -13.16 3.42
CA LYS A 70 5.11 -13.93 3.05
C LYS A 70 5.90 -13.31 1.90
N PHE A 71 5.32 -12.38 1.14
CA PHE A 71 5.91 -11.84 -0.08
C PHE A 71 6.28 -10.35 0.00
N LEU A 72 5.97 -9.67 1.12
CA LEU A 72 6.34 -8.26 1.29
C LEU A 72 7.84 -8.01 1.26
N HIS A 73 8.66 -8.98 1.67
CA HIS A 73 10.13 -8.86 1.59
C HIS A 73 10.62 -8.58 0.17
N ILE A 74 9.90 -9.03 -0.86
CA ILE A 74 10.23 -8.72 -2.27
C ILE A 74 10.08 -7.23 -2.53
N ILE A 75 9.08 -6.58 -1.94
CA ILE A 75 8.89 -5.14 -2.05
C ILE A 75 10.01 -4.41 -1.33
N ASP A 76 10.45 -4.90 -0.18
CA ASP A 76 11.59 -4.34 0.54
C ASP A 76 12.88 -4.43 -0.29
N ASP A 77 13.12 -5.58 -0.94
CA ASP A 77 14.28 -5.76 -1.83
C ASP A 77 14.21 -4.87 -3.08
N ILE A 78 13.00 -4.55 -3.57
CA ILE A 78 12.80 -3.57 -4.64
C ILE A 78 13.17 -2.17 -4.14
N ILE A 79 12.68 -1.76 -2.97
CA ILE A 79 12.93 -0.45 -2.37
C ILE A 79 14.43 -0.26 -2.10
N ASP A 80 15.10 -1.31 -1.63
CA ASP A 80 16.54 -1.32 -1.35
C ASP A 80 17.40 -1.36 -2.65
N ASN A 81 16.79 -1.32 -3.83
CA ASN A 81 17.45 -1.44 -5.14
C ASN A 81 18.33 -2.70 -5.28
N LYS A 82 17.95 -3.81 -4.63
CA LYS A 82 18.69 -5.08 -4.71
C LYS A 82 18.38 -5.89 -5.97
N LEU A 83 17.33 -5.50 -6.71
CA LEU A 83 16.80 -6.26 -7.84
C LEU A 83 16.78 -5.41 -9.11
N ASP A 84 17.30 -5.96 -10.18
CA ASP A 84 17.21 -5.36 -11.52
C ASP A 84 15.77 -5.41 -12.03
N GLU A 85 15.42 -4.59 -13.04
CA GLU A 85 14.05 -4.53 -13.59
C GLU A 85 13.49 -5.92 -13.96
N LYS A 86 14.30 -6.76 -14.63
CA LYS A 86 13.90 -8.11 -15.03
C LYS A 86 13.66 -9.01 -13.82
N GLU A 87 14.50 -8.90 -12.79
CA GLU A 87 14.41 -9.68 -11.56
C GLU A 87 13.18 -9.27 -10.75
N ARG A 88 12.91 -7.97 -10.64
CA ARG A 88 11.70 -7.44 -9.99
C ARG A 88 10.44 -8.01 -10.61
N ARG A 89 10.33 -7.96 -11.95
CA ARG A 89 9.17 -8.53 -12.67
C ARG A 89 9.07 -10.03 -12.48
N PHE A 90 10.18 -10.75 -12.48
CA PHE A 90 10.19 -12.19 -12.27
C PHE A 90 9.74 -12.56 -10.84
N SER A 91 10.33 -11.93 -9.82
CA SER A 91 10.01 -12.15 -8.40
C SER A 91 8.55 -11.83 -8.08
N CYS A 92 8.02 -10.71 -8.58
CA CYS A 92 6.59 -10.37 -8.42
C CYS A 92 5.66 -11.38 -9.13
N ASN A 93 6.04 -11.86 -10.32
CA ASN A 93 5.29 -12.90 -11.03
C ASN A 93 5.34 -14.25 -10.31
N MET A 94 6.44 -14.56 -9.63
CA MET A 94 6.56 -15.76 -8.80
C MET A 94 5.70 -15.62 -7.53
N ALA A 95 5.74 -14.46 -6.87
CA ALA A 95 4.87 -14.18 -5.73
C ALA A 95 3.39 -14.39 -6.08
N LEU A 96 2.93 -13.85 -7.22
CA LEU A 96 1.55 -14.00 -7.68
C LEU A 96 1.14 -15.43 -8.05
N ASN A 97 2.09 -16.34 -8.33
CA ASN A 97 1.76 -17.75 -8.50
C ASN A 97 1.41 -18.44 -7.18
N HIS A 98 1.89 -17.88 -6.07
CA HIS A 98 1.79 -18.46 -4.75
C HIS A 98 0.87 -17.69 -3.81
N ILE A 99 0.54 -16.44 -4.10
CA ILE A 99 -0.41 -15.62 -3.32
C ILE A 99 -1.83 -16.15 -3.46
N ASN A 100 -2.64 -15.98 -2.41
CA ASN A 100 -4.06 -16.28 -2.45
C ASN A 100 -4.81 -15.37 -3.45
N GLU A 101 -5.74 -15.92 -4.22
CA GLU A 101 -6.54 -15.18 -5.19
C GLU A 101 -7.27 -13.95 -4.61
N LEU A 102 -7.66 -14.00 -3.34
CA LEU A 102 -8.31 -12.87 -2.66
C LEU A 102 -7.36 -11.72 -2.33
N GLU A 103 -6.07 -11.99 -2.09
CA GLU A 103 -5.07 -10.98 -1.75
C GLU A 103 -4.20 -10.56 -2.95
N ALA A 104 -4.27 -11.31 -4.06
CA ALA A 104 -3.52 -11.02 -5.28
C ALA A 104 -3.84 -9.63 -5.86
N PRO A 105 -5.12 -9.15 -5.88
CA PRO A 105 -5.44 -7.79 -6.31
C PRO A 105 -4.77 -6.74 -5.43
N LEU A 106 -4.80 -6.92 -4.09
CA LEU A 106 -4.14 -6.02 -3.16
C LEU A 106 -2.63 -5.96 -3.42
N PHE A 107 -1.98 -7.10 -3.63
CA PHE A 107 -0.54 -7.14 -3.93
C PHE A 107 -0.21 -6.41 -5.23
N LYS A 108 -1.01 -6.60 -6.30
CA LYS A 108 -0.85 -5.85 -7.55
C LYS A 108 -0.99 -4.35 -7.33
N SER A 109 -1.98 -3.94 -6.54
CA SER A 109 -2.20 -2.53 -6.23
C SER A 109 -1.05 -1.90 -5.46
N ILE A 110 -0.43 -2.64 -4.52
CA ILE A 110 0.78 -2.18 -3.83
C ILE A 110 1.93 -1.99 -4.83
N LEU A 111 2.15 -2.96 -5.73
CA LEU A 111 3.23 -2.90 -6.73
C LEU A 111 3.08 -1.73 -7.70
N LYS A 112 1.84 -1.47 -8.14
CA LYS A 112 1.52 -0.34 -9.01
C LYS A 112 1.48 1.00 -8.27
N GLN A 113 1.50 0.97 -6.94
CA GLN A 113 1.25 2.11 -6.08
C GLN A 113 -0.08 2.82 -6.41
N ASP A 114 -1.10 2.02 -6.76
CA ASP A 114 -2.44 2.49 -7.18
C ASP A 114 -3.49 2.40 -6.07
N LEU A 115 -3.06 2.25 -4.82
CA LEU A 115 -3.92 2.26 -3.63
C LEU A 115 -4.50 3.66 -3.40
N ASP A 116 -5.49 4.05 -4.21
CA ASP A 116 -6.27 5.24 -3.97
C ASP A 116 -7.29 4.97 -2.85
N LEU A 117 -6.83 5.13 -1.61
CA LEU A 117 -7.68 5.04 -0.42
C LEU A 117 -8.21 6.42 0.00
N GLY A 118 -7.95 7.47 -0.77
CA GLY A 118 -8.34 8.84 -0.44
C GLY A 118 -7.86 9.31 0.95
N LEU A 119 -6.80 8.73 1.52
CA LEU A 119 -6.24 9.14 2.81
C LEU A 119 -5.35 10.36 2.63
N LYS A 120 -5.47 11.33 3.54
CA LYS A 120 -4.51 12.45 3.64
C LYS A 120 -3.32 12.03 4.50
N ALA A 121 -2.12 12.50 4.15
CA ALA A 121 -0.90 12.26 4.94
C ALA A 121 -1.07 12.68 6.42
N HIS A 122 -1.82 13.76 6.68
CA HIS A 122 -2.15 14.19 8.05
C HIS A 122 -2.93 13.12 8.83
N THR A 123 -3.92 12.48 8.21
CA THR A 123 -4.74 11.41 8.82
C THR A 123 -3.87 10.20 9.18
N ILE A 124 -2.98 9.80 8.27
CA ILE A 124 -2.04 8.68 8.48
C ILE A 124 -1.06 9.02 9.61
N ASN A 125 -0.46 10.21 9.57
CA ASN A 125 0.50 10.67 10.58
C ASN A 125 -0.13 10.88 11.97
N ARG A 126 -1.45 11.07 12.04
CA ARG A 126 -2.17 11.12 13.32
C ARG A 126 -2.20 9.74 14.00
N VAL A 127 -2.26 8.66 13.22
CA VAL A 127 -2.23 7.28 13.73
C VAL A 127 -0.79 6.81 13.95
N TRP A 128 0.09 7.05 12.97
CA TRP A 128 1.51 6.71 13.01
C TRP A 128 2.36 7.98 12.83
N PRO A 129 2.73 8.64 13.94
CA PRO A 129 3.50 9.89 13.89
C PRO A 129 4.80 9.74 13.11
N GLY A 130 4.96 10.55 12.05
CA GLY A 130 6.18 10.58 11.24
C GLY A 130 6.28 9.48 10.17
N LEU A 131 5.24 8.67 9.96
CA LEU A 131 5.25 7.61 8.95
C LEU A 131 5.40 8.18 7.53
N ILE A 132 4.60 9.19 7.21
CA ILE A 132 4.65 9.90 5.93
C ILE A 132 5.37 11.22 6.16
N MET A 133 6.62 11.33 5.69
CA MET A 133 7.39 12.56 5.90
C MET A 133 6.78 13.71 5.08
N SER A 134 6.27 14.73 5.79
CA SER A 134 5.73 15.95 5.20
C SER A 134 6.79 17.03 5.23
N TYR A 135 7.22 17.50 4.06
CA TYR A 135 8.15 18.62 3.99
C TYR A 135 7.39 19.95 4.17
N PRO A 136 7.79 20.83 5.12
CA PRO A 136 7.14 22.11 5.30
C PRO A 136 7.42 23.01 4.09
N MET A 137 6.42 23.19 3.23
CA MET A 137 6.47 24.10 2.10
C MET A 137 5.65 25.36 2.40
N ARG A 138 6.20 26.54 2.06
CA ARG A 138 5.39 27.76 1.97
C ARG A 138 4.76 27.78 0.58
N LEU A 139 3.45 27.63 0.52
CA LEU A 139 2.69 27.78 -0.73
C LEU A 139 2.32 29.25 -0.91
N ALA A 140 2.44 29.76 -2.13
CA ALA A 140 1.93 31.08 -2.47
C ALA A 140 0.40 31.02 -2.53
N THR A 141 -0.28 31.99 -1.92
CA THR A 141 -1.73 32.18 -2.10
C THR A 141 -1.98 32.89 -3.42
N LEU A 142 -3.02 32.45 -4.16
CA LEU A 142 -3.50 33.18 -5.32
C LEU A 142 -3.88 34.60 -4.86
N GLY A 143 -3.30 35.62 -5.49
CA GLY A 143 -3.56 37.01 -5.14
C GLY A 143 -5.02 37.34 -5.41
N ASP A 144 -5.72 37.87 -4.40
CA ASP A 144 -7.07 38.38 -4.55
C ASP A 144 -7.08 39.44 -5.66
N THR A 145 -7.71 39.11 -6.80
CA THR A 145 -8.06 40.12 -7.80
C THR A 145 -9.17 40.98 -7.20
N ALA A 146 -8.79 42.15 -6.68
CA ALA A 146 -9.71 43.19 -6.26
C ALA A 146 -10.58 43.70 -7.42
#